data_AF-A0A672T2N2-F1
#
_entry.id   AF-A0A672T2N2-F1
#
_cell.length_a   1.000
_cell.length_b   1.000
_cell.length_c   1.000
_cell.angle_alpha   90.00
_cell.angle_beta   90.00
_cell.angle_gamma   90.00
#
_symmetry.space_group_name_H-M   'P 1'
#
loop_
_entity.id
_entity.type
_entity.pdbx_description
1 polymer ?
#
loop_
_entity_poly.entity_id
_entity_poly.type
_entity_poly.pdbx_seq_one_letter_code
_entity_poly.pdbx_strand_id
1 'polypeptide(L)'
;LANHNKAIAIANKASQEDQAGNYEEAVKSYQHAVTYFLHIIKREPQGKDGNQKIRDKCKQYLDRAEELQDYLDKKEVTIKLSLSLCVFMNMSKQFGPQ
;
A
#
# COMPACT_ATOMS: atom_id res chain seq x y z
N LEU A 1 -16.70 -0.19 22.01
CA LEU A 1 -17.37 -0.47 20.70
C LEU A 1 -17.00 0.47 19.53
N ALA A 2 -16.93 1.81 19.67
CA ALA A 2 -16.77 2.74 18.54
C ALA A 2 -15.44 2.63 17.74
N ASN A 3 -14.40 2.01 18.32
CA ASN A 3 -13.09 1.91 17.67
C ASN A 3 -13.00 0.73 16.68
N HIS A 4 -13.74 -0.36 16.92
CA HIS A 4 -13.68 -1.56 16.08
C HIS A 4 -14.27 -1.31 14.69
N ASN A 5 -15.42 -0.64 14.63
CA ASN A 5 -16.06 -0.25 13.38
C ASN A 5 -15.20 0.74 12.57
N LYS A 6 -14.47 1.64 13.25
CA LYS A 6 -13.52 2.55 12.60
C LYS A 6 -12.36 1.80 11.94
N ALA A 7 -11.77 0.82 12.62
CA ALA A 7 -10.70 0.01 12.05
C ALA A 7 -11.16 -0.75 10.79
N ILE A 8 -12.38 -1.30 10.81
CA ILE A 8 -13.00 -1.97 9.65
C ILE A 8 -13.25 -0.97 8.52
N ALA A 9 -13.76 0.23 8.82
CA ALA A 9 -13.98 1.25 7.80
C ALA A 9 -12.68 1.69 7.11
N ILE A 10 -11.59 1.85 7.86
CA ILE A 10 -10.27 2.19 7.29
C ILE A 10 -9.74 1.03 6.45
N ALA A 11 -9.88 -0.22 6.90
CA ALA A 11 -9.46 -1.38 6.13
C ALA A 11 -10.24 -1.52 4.81
N ASN A 12 -11.55 -1.30 4.85
CA ASN A 12 -12.39 -1.31 3.64
C ASN A 12 -12.00 -0.18 2.68
N LYS A 13 -11.71 1.02 3.22
CA LYS A 13 -11.19 2.12 2.41
C LYS A 13 -9.87 1.74 1.74
N ALA A 14 -8.95 1.11 2.47
CA ALA A 14 -7.67 0.66 1.91
C ALA A 14 -7.87 -0.29 0.72
N SER A 15 -8.80 -1.25 0.82
CA SER A 15 -9.12 -2.14 -0.30
C SER A 15 -9.81 -1.44 -1.47
N GLN A 16 -10.61 -0.39 -1.22
CA GLN A 16 -11.17 0.43 -2.30
C GLN A 16 -10.09 1.21 -3.05
N GLU A 17 -9.13 1.80 -2.33
CA GLU A 17 -7.99 2.51 -2.94
C GLU A 17 -7.09 1.53 -3.74
N ASP A 18 -6.87 0.31 -3.23
CA ASP A 18 -6.15 -0.76 -3.94
C ASP A 18 -6.83 -1.08 -5.28
N GLN A 19 -8.15 -1.29 -5.26
CA GLN A 19 -8.95 -1.52 -6.48
C GLN A 19 -8.99 -0.32 -7.43
N ALA A 20 -8.92 0.91 -6.90
CA ALA A 20 -8.85 2.14 -7.69
C ALA A 20 -7.46 2.36 -8.34
N GLY A 21 -6.45 1.57 -7.96
CA GLY A 21 -5.06 1.75 -8.40
C GLY A 21 -4.30 2.83 -7.65
N ASN A 22 -4.86 3.36 -6.55
CA ASN A 22 -4.24 4.35 -5.67
C ASN A 22 -3.37 3.65 -4.63
N TYR A 23 -2.34 2.93 -5.10
CA TYR A 23 -1.55 2.04 -4.25
C TYR A 23 -0.82 2.78 -3.11
N GLU A 24 -0.38 4.03 -3.32
CA GLU A 24 0.26 4.84 -2.27
C GLU A 24 -0.69 5.15 -1.10
N GLU A 25 -1.94 5.49 -1.39
CA GLU A 25 -2.97 5.75 -0.36
C GLU A 25 -3.48 4.45 0.26
N ALA A 26 -3.55 3.37 -0.51
CA ALA A 26 -3.91 2.05 -0.03
C ALA A 26 -2.92 1.56 1.04
N VAL A 27 -1.61 1.64 0.77
CA VAL A 27 -0.55 1.25 1.71
C VAL A 27 -0.64 2.02 3.03
N LYS A 28 -0.79 3.36 2.97
CA LYS A 28 -0.97 4.20 4.17
C LYS A 28 -2.23 3.81 4.95
N SER A 29 -3.32 3.51 4.25
CA SER A 29 -4.58 3.12 4.87
C SER A 29 -4.50 1.74 5.53
N TYR A 30 -3.80 0.76 4.92
CA TYR A 30 -3.54 -0.54 5.52
C TYR A 30 -2.72 -0.42 6.82
N GLN A 31 -1.67 0.40 6.84
CA GLN A 31 -0.88 0.67 8.07
C GLN A 31 -1.71 1.29 9.19
N HIS A 32 -2.57 2.26 8.85
CA HIS A 32 -3.49 2.85 9.83
C HIS A 32 -4.49 1.82 10.37
N ALA A 33 -5.08 0.99 9.50
CA ALA A 33 -6.00 -0.06 9.92
C ALA A 33 -5.35 -1.00 10.96
N VAL A 34 -4.12 -1.46 10.68
CA VAL A 34 -3.32 -2.31 11.59
C VAL A 34 -3.08 -1.63 12.93
N THR A 35 -2.70 -0.35 12.92
CA THR A 35 -2.45 0.42 14.14
C THR A 35 -3.71 0.50 15.02
N TYR A 36 -4.88 0.75 14.40
CA TYR A 36 -6.15 0.75 15.12
C TYR A 36 -6.52 -0.63 15.68
N PHE A 37 -6.32 -1.69 14.90
CA PHE A 37 -6.56 -3.07 15.35
C PHE A 37 -5.69 -3.46 16.54
N LEU A 38 -4.41 -3.10 16.54
CA LEU A 38 -3.51 -3.30 17.68
C LEU A 38 -3.94 -2.50 18.90
N HIS A 39 -4.39 -1.25 18.70
CA HIS A 39 -4.90 -0.42 19.80
C HIS A 39 -6.13 -1.04 20.44
N ILE A 40 -7.03 -1.62 19.65
CA ILE A 40 -8.21 -2.34 20.15
C ILE A 40 -7.80 -3.56 20.96
N ILE A 41 -6.88 -4.40 20.46
CA ILE A 41 -6.37 -5.57 21.20
C ILE A 41 -5.78 -5.15 22.56
N LYS A 42 -5.08 -4.02 22.60
CA LYS A 42 -4.44 -3.51 23.83
C LYS A 42 -5.45 -2.93 24.84
N ARG A 43 -6.50 -2.24 24.36
CA ARG A 43 -7.52 -1.62 25.23
C ARG A 43 -8.62 -2.59 25.65
N GLU A 44 -9.18 -3.32 24.70
CA GLU A 44 -10.34 -4.21 24.87
C GLU A 44 -10.04 -5.58 24.23
N PRO A 45 -9.20 -6.42 24.89
CA PRO A 45 -8.88 -7.75 24.37
C PRO A 45 -10.13 -8.62 24.25
N GLN A 46 -10.40 -9.15 23.06
CA GLN A 46 -11.60 -9.94 22.73
C GLN A 46 -11.42 -11.45 23.06
N GLY A 47 -10.52 -11.78 23.99
CA GLY A 47 -10.06 -13.15 24.25
C GLY A 47 -8.95 -13.62 23.30
N LYS A 48 -8.39 -14.81 23.57
CA LYS A 48 -7.22 -15.35 22.85
C LYS A 48 -7.51 -15.56 21.35
N ASP A 49 -8.65 -16.18 21.03
CA ASP A 49 -9.06 -16.45 19.65
C ASP A 49 -9.48 -15.19 18.89
N GLY A 50 -10.20 -14.27 19.55
CA GLY A 50 -10.61 -13.00 18.95
C GLY A 50 -9.40 -12.12 18.61
N ASN A 51 -8.44 -12.02 19.54
CA ASN A 51 -7.21 -11.29 19.31
C ASN A 51 -6.35 -11.92 18.21
N GLN A 52 -6.32 -13.26 18.12
CA GLN A 52 -5.59 -13.95 17.06
C GLN A 52 -6.19 -13.63 15.68
N LYS A 53 -7.51 -13.70 15.53
CA LYS A 53 -8.20 -13.32 14.27
C LYS A 53 -7.88 -11.89 13.83
N ILE A 54 -7.82 -10.96 14.77
CA ILE A 54 -7.47 -9.56 14.47
C ILE A 54 -6.01 -9.49 14.01
N ARG A 55 -5.09 -10.19 14.68
CA ARG A 55 -3.67 -10.24 14.29
C ARG A 55 -3.46 -10.88 12.92
N ASP A 56 -4.17 -11.95 12.62
CA ASP A 56 -4.09 -12.62 11.32
C ASP A 56 -4.56 -11.68 10.20
N LYS A 57 -5.65 -10.92 10.43
CA LYS A 57 -6.07 -9.84 9.51
C LYS A 57 -5.03 -8.74 9.36
N CYS A 58 -4.43 -8.29 10.47
CA CYS A 58 -3.35 -7.30 10.42
C CYS A 58 -2.19 -7.79 9.56
N LYS A 59 -1.80 -9.06 9.70
CA LYS A 59 -0.75 -9.67 8.90
C LYS A 59 -1.10 -9.65 7.41
N GLN A 60 -2.31 -10.08 7.05
CA GLN A 60 -2.78 -10.05 5.66
C GLN A 60 -2.72 -8.64 5.04
N TYR A 61 -3.08 -7.61 5.80
CA TYR A 61 -3.00 -6.22 5.33
C TYR A 61 -1.56 -5.72 5.16
N LEU A 62 -0.64 -6.15 6.03
CA LEU A 62 0.79 -5.81 5.90
C LEU A 62 1.42 -6.54 4.71
N ASP A 63 1.18 -7.84 4.55
CA ASP A 63 1.66 -8.62 3.41
C ASP A 63 1.20 -7.97 2.10
N ARG A 64 -0.07 -7.56 2.02
CA ARG A 64 -0.61 -6.86 0.84
C ARG A 64 0.03 -5.48 0.63
N ALA A 65 0.27 -4.73 1.70
CA ALA A 65 0.91 -3.43 1.61
C ALA A 65 2.35 -3.54 1.09
N GLU A 66 3.11 -4.56 1.51
CA GLU A 66 4.46 -4.85 0.99
C GLU A 66 4.41 -5.18 -0.51
N GLU A 67 3.49 -6.03 -0.96
CA GLU A 67 3.33 -6.33 -2.39
C GLU A 67 3.04 -5.08 -3.22
N LEU A 68 2.17 -4.19 -2.72
CA LEU A 68 1.84 -2.93 -3.38
C LEU A 68 3.02 -1.98 -3.43
N GLN A 69 3.82 -1.94 -2.37
CA GLN A 69 5.01 -1.10 -2.28
C GLN A 69 6.10 -1.59 -3.24
N ASP A 70 6.34 -2.90 -3.31
CA ASP A 70 7.20 -3.54 -4.30
C ASP A 70 6.76 -3.25 -5.74
N TYR A 71 5.45 -3.26 -5.99
CA TYR A 71 4.89 -2.91 -7.30
C TYR A 71 5.15 -1.45 -7.67
N LEU A 72 4.97 -0.53 -6.71
CA LEU A 72 5.25 0.89 -6.89
C LEU A 72 6.74 1.14 -7.17
N ASP A 73 7.64 0.49 -6.42
CA ASP A 73 9.09 0.62 -6.61
C ASP A 73 9.52 0.10 -7.99
N LYS A 74 9.01 -1.07 -8.42
CA LYS A 74 9.24 -1.59 -9.77
C LYS A 74 8.69 -0.68 -10.86
N LYS A 75 7.51 -0.07 -10.64
CA LYS A 75 6.89 0.87 -11.58
C LYS A 75 7.69 2.17 -11.66
N GLU A 76 8.16 2.73 -10.55
CA GLU A 76 9.04 3.90 -10.53
C GLU A 76 10.34 3.64 -11.30
N VAL A 77 10.98 2.50 -11.09
CA VAL A 77 12.21 2.13 -11.81
C VAL A 77 11.94 2.00 -13.31
N THR A 78 10.81 1.40 -13.70
CA THR A 78 10.43 1.25 -15.12
C THR A 78 10.16 2.60 -15.78
N ILE A 79 9.46 3.52 -15.10
CA ILE A 79 9.18 4.88 -15.60
C ILE A 79 10.48 5.69 -15.71
N LYS A 80 11.39 5.58 -14.74
CA LYS A 80 12.72 6.23 -14.78
C LYS A 80 13.58 5.69 -15.93
N LEU A 81 13.57 4.37 -16.16
CA LEU A 81 14.25 3.77 -17.31
C LEU A 81 13.66 4.25 -18.64
N SER A 82 12.33 4.30 -18.76
CA SER A 82 11.66 4.75 -19.99
C SER A 82 11.86 6.25 -20.27
N LEU A 83 11.84 7.09 -19.22
CA LEU A 83 12.14 8.52 -19.34
C LEU A 83 13.59 8.74 -19.77
N SER A 84 14.54 8.02 -19.16
CA SER A 84 15.95 8.07 -19.55
C SER A 84 16.12 7.68 -21.03
N LEU A 85 15.52 6.56 -21.46
CA LEU A 85 15.59 6.14 -22.87
C LEU A 85 14.99 7.16 -23.84
N CYS A 86 13.85 7.78 -23.49
CA CYS A 86 13.20 8.81 -24.31
C CYS A 86 14.05 10.10 -24.43
N VAL A 87 14.78 10.47 -23.37
CA VAL A 87 15.70 11.62 -23.41
C VAL A 87 16.90 11.32 -24.28
N PHE A 88 17.48 10.11 -24.16
CA PHE A 88 18.61 9.69 -24.99
C PHE A 88 18.25 9.60 -26.48
N MET A 89 17.07 9.08 -26.83
CA MET A 89 16.62 9.00 -28.23
C MET A 89 16.32 10.38 -28.85
N ASN A 90 15.95 11.40 -28.06
CA ASN A 90 15.72 12.76 -28.57
C ASN A 90 17.01 13.52 -28.89
N MET A 91 18.13 13.25 -28.23
CA MET A 91 19.40 13.91 -28.53
C MET A 91 20.07 13.38 -29.81
N SER A 92 19.83 12.12 -30.20
CA SER A 92 20.49 11.53 -31.38
C SER A 92 19.97 12.05 -32.72
N LYS A 93 18.86 12.81 -32.75
CA LYS A 93 18.28 13.37 -33.99
C LYS A 93 18.78 14.77 -34.35
N GLN A 94 19.58 15.43 -33.49
CA GLN A 94 19.97 16.83 -33.70
C GLN A 94 21.37 17.03 -34.30
N PHE A 95 22.18 15.97 -34.41
CA PHE A 95 23.49 16.00 -35.08
C PHE A 95 23.48 15.07 -36.29
N GLY A 96 22.88 15.52 -37.39
CA GLY A 96 23.16 14.96 -38.71
C GLY A 96 24.59 15.34 -39.14
N PRO A 97 25.28 14.51 -39.94
CA PRO A 97 26.64 14.79 -40.38
C PRO A 97 26.64 16.06 -41.24
N GLN A 98 27.55 16.98 -40.89
CA GLN A 98 27.85 18.16 -41.70
C GLN A 98 28.43 17.76 -43.06
#